data_AF-A0AAV4FQ85-F1
#
_entry.id   AF-A0AAV4FQ85-F1
#
_cell.length_a   1.000
_cell.length_b   1.000
_cell.length_c   1.000
_cell.angle_alpha   90.00
_cell.angle_beta   90.00
_cell.angle_gamma   90.00
#
_symmetry.space_group_name_H-M   'P 1'
#
loop_
_entity.id
_entity.type
_entity.pdbx_description
1 polymer ?
#
loop_
_entity_poly.entity_id
_entity_poly.type
_entity_poly.pdbx_seq_one_letter_code
_entity_poly.pdbx_strand_id
1 'polypeptide(L)'
;MPHSGNQVNLNYLKMLDMAVTSIPEVSSVVGKAGRVESTLDPAPMSMFENIIHYKSEYKTDQNGRKITFSVDKNGEFIKNKNGALIPDEEGKYFRQWRPHIKNPDDIWKEIVKVSQFPGLTSPPKLQPIETRLIMLQTGMRAPMGIKIQGDDLKVIEAFGLALENHLKNVEEIETASIFSDRIVGKPYLLIDIHRHKIARYGLSIAQVQKQIQTLIGGMPLTTLIHKRERYKVRVRYPRELRNKAAYHILLVNYTFEGTRFDEILQLQKQLLDLKLKRITSKIQTHIAKAGIEKLIDY
;
A
#
# COMPACT_ATOMS: atom_id res chain seq x y z
N MET A 1 8.30 -1.96 0.91
CA MET A 1 8.54 -2.66 2.20
C MET A 1 7.32 -3.46 2.66
N PRO A 2 7.36 -4.80 2.67
CA PRO A 2 6.18 -5.62 3.00
C PRO A 2 5.83 -5.69 4.51
N HIS A 3 6.74 -5.35 5.42
CA HIS A 3 6.52 -5.46 6.88
C HIS A 3 6.33 -4.11 7.60
N SER A 4 6.18 -3.01 6.87
CA SER A 4 5.96 -1.68 7.46
C SER A 4 4.55 -1.55 8.05
N GLY A 5 4.44 -0.84 9.17
CA GLY A 5 3.15 -0.53 9.79
C GLY A 5 2.36 0.49 8.97
N ASN A 6 1.03 0.52 9.16
CA ASN A 6 0.13 1.40 8.41
C ASN A 6 0.53 2.88 8.47
N GLN A 7 0.99 3.37 9.63
CA GLN A 7 1.40 4.77 9.78
C GLN A 7 2.61 5.10 8.89
N VAL A 8 3.59 4.21 8.84
CA VAL A 8 4.78 4.38 8.01
C VAL A 8 4.38 4.37 6.53
N ASN A 9 3.50 3.47 6.12
CA ASN A 9 2.99 3.41 4.76
C ASN A 9 2.23 4.69 4.35
N LEU A 10 1.39 5.22 5.24
CA LEU A 10 0.70 6.49 5.00
C LEU A 10 1.67 7.67 4.89
N ASN A 11 2.75 7.69 5.67
CA ASN A 11 3.77 8.73 5.56
C ASN A 11 4.50 8.65 4.21
N TYR A 12 4.89 7.45 3.77
CA TYR A 12 5.49 7.26 2.45
C TYR A 12 4.55 7.70 1.32
N LEU A 13 3.27 7.31 1.36
CA LEU A 13 2.29 7.74 0.37
C LEU A 13 2.17 9.27 0.30
N LYS A 14 2.08 9.94 1.46
CA LYS A 14 2.02 11.41 1.50
C LYS A 14 3.27 12.06 0.94
N MET A 15 4.45 11.53 1.28
CA MET A 15 5.72 12.05 0.76
C MET A 15 5.81 11.89 -0.77
N LEU A 16 5.38 10.75 -1.29
CA LEU A 16 5.25 10.50 -2.74
C LEU A 16 4.30 11.50 -3.38
N ASP A 17 3.09 11.64 -2.86
CA ASP A 17 2.07 12.54 -3.41
C ASP A 17 2.57 13.99 -3.45
N MET A 18 3.22 14.46 -2.38
CA MET A 18 3.82 15.80 -2.32
C MET A 18 4.96 15.97 -3.32
N ALA A 19 5.86 14.99 -3.43
CA ALA A 19 6.98 15.04 -4.36
C ALA A 19 6.50 15.10 -5.82
N VAL A 20 5.55 14.25 -6.19
CA VAL A 20 4.99 14.24 -7.55
C VAL A 20 4.17 15.51 -7.85
N THR A 21 3.41 16.01 -6.87
CA THR A 21 2.64 17.26 -7.03
C THR A 21 3.55 18.48 -7.23
N SER A 22 4.80 18.43 -6.79
CA SER A 22 5.76 19.54 -6.99
C SER A 22 6.17 19.73 -8.46
N ILE A 23 5.90 18.75 -9.33
CA ILE A 23 6.23 18.83 -10.76
C ILE A 23 5.27 19.80 -11.46
N PRO A 24 5.76 20.86 -12.14
CA PRO A 24 4.90 21.89 -12.74
C PRO A 24 3.89 21.37 -13.77
N GLU A 25 4.22 20.28 -14.47
CA GLU A 25 3.35 19.64 -15.47
C GLU A 25 2.23 18.78 -14.85
N VAL A 26 2.30 18.46 -13.55
CA VAL A 26 1.27 17.68 -12.85
C VAL A 26 0.15 18.62 -12.38
N SER A 27 -1.11 18.22 -12.62
CA SER A 27 -2.29 18.95 -12.17
C SER A 27 -2.79 18.46 -10.81
N SER A 28 -2.81 17.13 -10.61
CA SER A 28 -3.24 16.51 -9.36
C SER A 28 -2.67 15.10 -9.23
N VAL A 29 -2.52 14.67 -7.98
CA VAL A 29 -2.10 13.32 -7.63
C VAL A 29 -3.09 12.76 -6.62
N VAL A 30 -3.55 11.53 -6.87
CA VAL A 30 -4.42 10.80 -5.96
C VAL A 30 -3.75 9.50 -5.59
N GLY A 31 -3.12 9.47 -4.40
CA GLY A 31 -2.51 8.28 -3.84
C GLY A 31 -3.52 7.38 -3.12
N LYS A 32 -3.45 6.07 -3.36
CA LYS A 32 -4.18 5.02 -2.64
C LYS A 32 -3.20 4.05 -2.00
N ALA A 33 -3.25 3.90 -0.68
CA ALA A 33 -2.58 2.81 0.01
C ALA A 33 -3.54 1.66 0.30
N GLY A 34 -3.14 0.45 -0.07
CA GLY A 34 -3.99 -0.73 0.10
C GLY A 34 -5.19 -0.72 -0.83
N ARG A 35 -6.32 -1.19 -0.31
CA ARG A 35 -7.53 -1.47 -1.09
C ARG A 35 -8.67 -0.52 -0.78
N VAL A 36 -9.53 -0.33 -1.76
CA VAL A 36 -10.89 0.18 -1.53
C VAL A 36 -11.79 -0.90 -0.92
N GLU A 37 -12.94 -0.50 -0.36
CA GLU A 37 -13.97 -1.43 0.16
C GLU A 37 -14.73 -2.10 -1.00
N SER A 38 -14.01 -2.86 -1.83
CA SER A 38 -14.52 -3.64 -2.96
C SER A 38 -13.73 -4.93 -3.13
N THR A 39 -14.38 -5.97 -3.62
CA THR A 39 -13.74 -7.26 -3.94
C THR A 39 -12.79 -7.18 -5.13
N LEU A 40 -12.91 -6.14 -5.96
CA LEU A 40 -12.07 -5.93 -7.15
C LEU A 40 -10.64 -5.47 -6.83
N ASP A 41 -10.37 -5.11 -5.57
CA ASP A 41 -9.07 -4.55 -5.16
C ASP A 41 -8.44 -5.35 -4.01
N PRO A 42 -7.53 -6.30 -4.30
CA PRO A 42 -6.87 -7.11 -3.29
C PRO A 42 -5.57 -6.46 -2.74
N ALA A 43 -5.33 -5.18 -2.99
CA ALA A 43 -4.07 -4.52 -2.66
C ALA A 43 -3.78 -4.47 -1.13
N PRO A 44 -2.59 -4.90 -0.67
CA PRO A 44 -2.19 -4.77 0.73
C PRO A 44 -1.76 -3.34 1.08
N MET A 45 -1.80 -2.95 2.36
CA MET A 45 -1.41 -1.60 2.82
C MET A 45 0.02 -1.16 2.47
N SER A 46 0.92 -2.10 2.17
CA SER A 46 2.31 -1.82 1.76
C SER A 46 2.46 -1.49 0.27
N MET A 47 1.36 -1.50 -0.47
CA MET A 47 1.29 -1.23 -1.90
C MET A 47 0.54 0.08 -2.14
N PHE A 48 1.10 0.90 -3.02
CA PHE A 48 0.56 2.19 -3.40
C PHE A 48 0.15 2.19 -4.87
N GLU A 49 -0.97 2.84 -5.17
CA GLU A 49 -1.39 3.17 -6.52
C GLU A 49 -1.63 4.67 -6.56
N ASN A 50 -0.94 5.36 -7.47
CA ASN A 50 -1.03 6.80 -7.61
C ASN A 50 -1.63 7.12 -8.98
N ILE A 51 -2.80 7.76 -9.00
CA ILE A 51 -3.37 8.33 -10.23
C ILE A 51 -2.82 9.75 -10.36
N ILE A 52 -2.05 9.98 -11.43
CA ILE A 52 -1.41 11.27 -11.69
C ILE A 52 -2.06 11.88 -12.92
N HIS A 53 -2.64 13.06 -12.76
CA HIS A 53 -3.19 13.82 -13.87
C HIS A 53 -2.14 14.84 -14.35
N TYR A 54 -1.88 14.86 -15.65
CA TYR A 54 -1.02 15.85 -16.27
C TYR A 54 -1.84 17.05 -16.74
N LYS A 55 -1.24 18.24 -16.68
CA LYS A 55 -1.72 19.38 -17.45
C LYS A 55 -1.56 19.07 -18.93
N SER A 56 -2.51 19.51 -19.75
CA SER A 56 -2.35 19.52 -21.20
C SER A 56 -1.13 20.35 -21.61
N GLU A 57 -0.45 19.97 -22.69
CA GLU A 57 0.73 20.71 -23.16
C GLU A 57 0.43 22.20 -23.39
N TYR A 58 -0.73 22.49 -23.96
CA TYR A 58 -1.24 23.85 -24.17
C TYR A 58 -2.47 24.08 -23.30
N LYS A 59 -2.69 25.32 -22.88
CA LYS A 59 -3.90 25.68 -22.12
C LYS A 59 -5.15 25.41 -22.96
N THR A 60 -6.15 24.78 -22.35
CA THR A 60 -7.42 24.45 -22.99
C THR A 60 -8.61 25.09 -22.28
N ASP A 61 -9.74 25.18 -22.99
CA ASP A 61 -11.04 25.47 -22.40
C ASP A 61 -11.62 24.23 -21.67
N GLN A 62 -12.85 24.34 -21.17
CA GLN A 62 -13.58 23.24 -20.50
C GLN A 62 -13.88 22.06 -21.43
N ASN A 63 -13.88 22.27 -22.75
CA ASN A 63 -14.14 21.26 -23.76
C ASN A 63 -12.85 20.63 -24.30
N GLY A 64 -11.68 21.00 -23.76
CA GLY A 64 -10.37 20.50 -24.20
C GLY A 64 -9.84 21.15 -25.49
N ARG A 65 -10.48 22.21 -25.99
CA ARG A 65 -9.99 22.95 -27.16
C ARG A 65 -8.87 23.89 -26.74
N LYS A 66 -7.79 23.94 -27.53
CA LYS A 66 -6.68 24.86 -27.27
C LYS A 66 -7.15 26.30 -27.40
N ILE A 67 -6.77 27.14 -26.45
CA ILE A 67 -7.11 28.57 -26.44
C ILE A 67 -5.87 29.44 -26.57
N THR A 68 -6.05 30.57 -27.23
CA THR A 68 -5.03 31.56 -27.54
C THR A 68 -5.10 32.75 -26.57
N PHE A 69 -3.97 33.41 -26.37
CA PHE A 69 -3.82 34.52 -25.42
C PHE A 69 -3.04 35.68 -26.03
N SER A 70 -3.35 36.90 -25.60
CA SER A 70 -2.67 38.11 -26.07
C SER A 70 -1.18 38.06 -25.73
N VAL A 71 -0.37 38.50 -26.69
CA VAL A 71 1.08 38.65 -26.57
C VAL A 71 1.48 40.08 -26.86
N ASP A 72 2.53 40.56 -26.21
CA ASP A 72 3.11 41.86 -26.47
C ASP A 72 3.99 41.84 -27.75
N LYS A 73 4.59 43.00 -28.09
CA LYS A 73 5.46 43.15 -29.26
C LYS A 73 6.73 42.29 -29.20
N ASN A 74 7.13 41.85 -28.01
CA ASN A 74 8.29 40.98 -27.77
C ASN A 74 7.91 39.49 -27.78
N GLY A 75 6.61 39.18 -27.88
CA GLY A 75 6.08 37.82 -27.85
C GLY A 75 5.82 37.27 -26.45
N GLU A 76 5.89 38.11 -25.41
CA GLU A 76 5.57 37.72 -24.04
C GLU A 76 4.05 37.78 -23.78
N PHE A 77 3.53 36.82 -23.00
CA PHE A 77 2.10 36.74 -22.72
C PHE A 77 1.66 37.84 -21.75
N ILE A 78 0.64 38.61 -22.16
CA ILE A 78 0.07 39.67 -21.34
C ILE A 78 -0.81 39.05 -20.24
N LYS A 79 -0.58 39.48 -19.00
CA LYS A 79 -1.33 39.06 -17.82
C LYS A 79 -2.12 40.22 -17.23
N ASN A 80 -3.29 39.94 -16.68
CA ASN A 80 -4.08 40.93 -15.95
C ASN A 80 -3.45 41.26 -14.58
N LYS A 81 -4.05 42.21 -13.84
CA LYS A 81 -3.60 42.62 -12.50
C LYS A 81 -3.51 41.47 -11.47
N ASN A 82 -4.20 40.35 -11.74
CA ASN A 82 -4.22 39.16 -10.89
C ASN A 82 -3.26 38.07 -11.38
N GLY A 83 -2.44 38.34 -12.41
CA GLY A 83 -1.50 37.38 -12.99
C GLY A 83 -2.12 36.35 -13.94
N ALA A 84 -3.41 36.45 -14.27
CA ALA A 84 -4.07 35.55 -15.20
C ALA A 84 -3.87 36.00 -16.65
N LEU A 85 -3.70 35.04 -17.56
CA LEU A 85 -3.55 35.28 -19.00
C LEU A 85 -4.85 35.83 -19.60
N ILE A 86 -4.75 36.77 -20.54
CA ILE A 86 -5.90 37.40 -21.22
C ILE A 86 -6.21 36.63 -22.52
N PRO A 87 -7.38 35.96 -22.63
CA PRO A 87 -7.76 35.25 -23.86
C PRO A 87 -7.91 36.20 -25.05
N ASP A 88 -7.47 35.76 -26.23
CA ASP A 88 -7.44 36.55 -27.45
C ASP A 88 -7.51 35.64 -28.68
N GLU A 89 -8.48 35.84 -29.55
CA GLU A 89 -8.72 34.98 -30.73
C GLU A 89 -7.56 35.05 -31.75
N GLU A 90 -6.85 36.18 -31.83
CA GLU A 90 -5.68 36.36 -32.72
C GLU A 90 -4.35 36.10 -31.99
N GLY A 91 -4.41 35.68 -30.73
CA GLY A 91 -3.25 35.45 -29.88
C GLY A 91 -2.45 34.18 -30.19
N LYS A 92 -1.52 33.84 -29.30
CA LYS A 92 -0.71 32.61 -29.39
C LYS A 92 -1.15 31.57 -28.36
N TYR A 93 -0.94 30.29 -28.65
CA TYR A 93 -1.19 29.21 -27.69
C TYR A 93 -0.22 29.29 -26.51
N PHE A 94 -0.76 29.30 -25.29
CA PHE A 94 0.06 29.26 -24.10
C PHE A 94 0.48 27.82 -23.79
N ARG A 95 1.78 27.54 -23.92
CA ARG A 95 2.37 26.24 -23.55
C ARG A 95 2.60 26.16 -22.05
N GLN A 96 2.01 25.15 -21.41
CA GLN A 96 2.09 24.92 -19.96
C GLN A 96 3.32 24.13 -19.54
N TRP A 97 3.85 23.25 -20.40
CA TRP A 97 5.01 22.43 -20.09
C TRP A 97 6.31 23.22 -20.18
N ARG A 98 7.26 22.93 -19.29
CA ARG A 98 8.61 23.52 -19.31
C ARG A 98 9.30 23.25 -20.66
N PRO A 99 10.20 24.13 -21.13
CA PRO A 99 10.77 24.03 -22.48
C PRO A 99 11.49 22.71 -22.81
N HIS A 100 12.11 22.06 -21.82
CA HIS A 100 12.83 20.79 -21.98
C HIS A 100 11.92 19.56 -21.99
N ILE A 101 10.69 19.67 -21.49
CA ILE A 101 9.69 18.60 -21.54
C ILE A 101 9.05 18.63 -22.92
N LYS A 102 9.30 17.64 -23.78
CA LYS A 102 8.76 17.59 -25.15
C LYS A 102 7.61 16.60 -25.29
N ASN A 103 7.61 15.54 -24.48
CA ASN A 103 6.59 14.51 -24.51
C ASN A 103 6.25 14.06 -23.07
N PRO A 104 5.19 13.24 -22.89
CA PRO A 104 4.84 12.69 -21.58
C PRO A 104 5.95 11.85 -20.92
N ASP A 105 6.89 11.30 -21.70
CA ASP A 105 7.97 10.47 -21.18
C ASP A 105 9.00 11.31 -20.43
N ASP A 106 9.20 12.56 -20.85
CA ASP A 106 10.03 13.51 -20.12
C ASP A 106 9.40 13.87 -18.76
N ILE A 107 8.07 13.98 -18.70
CA ILE A 107 7.34 14.15 -17.42
C ILE A 107 7.54 12.92 -16.55
N TRP A 108 7.45 11.72 -17.14
CA TRP A 108 7.65 10.47 -16.42
C TRP A 108 9.07 10.36 -15.83
N LYS A 109 10.11 10.76 -16.57
CA LYS A 109 11.48 10.80 -16.06
C LYS A 109 11.61 11.70 -14.84
N GLU A 110 10.95 12.86 -14.84
CA GLU A 110 10.89 13.75 -13.67
C GLU A 110 10.15 13.08 -12.49
N ILE A 111 9.06 12.36 -12.74
CA ILE A 111 8.33 11.59 -11.72
C ILE A 111 9.23 10.51 -11.10
N VAL A 112 9.92 9.73 -11.92
CA VAL A 112 10.85 8.68 -11.45
C VAL A 112 11.94 9.32 -10.59
N LYS A 113 12.49 10.45 -11.00
CA LYS A 113 13.54 11.17 -10.27
C LYS A 113 13.10 11.62 -8.87
N VAL A 114 11.88 12.15 -8.73
CA VAL A 114 11.37 12.64 -7.43
C VAL A 114 10.74 11.56 -6.55
N SER A 115 10.48 10.36 -7.09
CA SER A 115 9.83 9.25 -6.39
C SER A 115 10.79 8.23 -5.78
N GLN A 116 12.10 8.49 -5.82
CA GLN A 116 13.12 7.61 -5.24
C GLN A 116 13.16 7.74 -3.71
N PHE A 117 12.39 6.89 -3.03
CA PHE A 117 12.42 6.78 -1.57
C PHE A 117 13.04 5.45 -1.13
N PRO A 118 13.88 5.45 -0.08
CA PRO A 118 14.45 4.21 0.46
C PRO A 118 13.37 3.18 0.83
N GLY A 119 13.50 1.97 0.28
CA GLY A 119 12.58 0.85 0.57
C GLY A 119 11.26 0.85 -0.22
N LEU A 120 11.07 1.80 -1.14
CA LEU A 120 10.07 1.75 -2.19
C LEU A 120 10.70 1.29 -3.50
N THR A 121 9.94 0.54 -4.29
CA THR A 121 10.29 0.19 -5.66
C THR A 121 9.90 1.35 -6.57
N SER A 122 10.63 1.55 -7.66
CA SER A 122 10.24 2.54 -8.67
C SER A 122 8.86 2.18 -9.23
N PRO A 123 8.02 3.19 -9.51
CA PRO A 123 6.73 2.91 -10.13
C PRO A 123 6.93 2.44 -11.58
N PRO A 124 6.20 1.42 -12.05
CA PRO A 124 6.13 1.10 -13.47
C PRO A 124 5.34 2.18 -14.21
N LYS A 125 5.71 2.47 -15.46
CA LYS A 125 5.00 3.44 -16.30
C LYS A 125 3.81 2.78 -16.96
N LEU A 126 2.63 2.85 -16.33
CA LEU A 126 1.42 2.27 -16.90
C LEU A 126 0.25 3.25 -16.91
N GLN A 127 -0.55 3.20 -17.97
CA GLN A 127 -1.80 3.96 -18.03
C GLN A 127 -2.90 3.24 -17.23
N PRO A 128 -3.85 3.96 -16.59
CA PRO A 128 -4.85 3.33 -15.72
C PRO A 128 -5.69 2.22 -16.39
N ILE A 129 -6.12 2.45 -17.64
CA ILE A 129 -6.95 1.49 -18.39
C ILE A 129 -6.12 0.25 -18.75
N GLU A 130 -4.94 0.48 -19.32
CA GLU A 130 -3.98 -0.57 -19.69
C GLU A 130 -3.57 -1.42 -18.49
N THR A 131 -3.24 -0.79 -17.37
CA THR A 131 -2.89 -1.48 -16.12
C THR A 131 -3.99 -2.46 -15.70
N ARG A 132 -5.25 -2.03 -15.75
CA ARG A 132 -6.39 -2.88 -15.35
C ARG A 132 -6.61 -4.02 -16.33
N LEU A 133 -6.41 -3.80 -17.63
CA LEU A 133 -6.49 -4.86 -18.64
C LEU A 133 -5.38 -5.90 -18.45
N ILE A 134 -4.14 -5.46 -18.29
CA ILE A 134 -2.98 -6.34 -18.07
C ILE A 134 -3.16 -7.16 -16.79
N MET A 135 -3.57 -6.52 -15.68
CA MET A 135 -3.83 -7.21 -14.42
C MET A 135 -4.97 -8.23 -14.52
N LEU A 136 -6.04 -7.92 -15.27
CA LEU A 136 -7.15 -8.85 -15.47
C LEU A 136 -6.72 -10.07 -16.28
N GLN A 137 -5.87 -9.87 -17.29
CA GLN A 137 -5.40 -10.94 -18.18
C GLN A 137 -4.32 -11.82 -17.54
N THR A 138 -3.37 -11.21 -16.85
CA THR A 138 -2.13 -11.88 -16.43
C THR A 138 -1.98 -12.01 -14.91
N GLY A 139 -2.69 -11.18 -14.13
CA GLY A 139 -2.46 -10.99 -12.70
C GLY A 139 -1.28 -10.05 -12.37
N MET A 140 -0.45 -9.71 -13.36
CA MET A 140 0.80 -8.96 -13.22
C MET A 140 0.59 -7.44 -13.46
N ARG A 141 1.58 -6.64 -13.03
CA ARG A 141 1.54 -5.16 -13.07
C ARG A 141 2.72 -4.57 -13.85
N ALA A 142 3.05 -5.23 -14.94
CA ALA A 142 4.09 -4.85 -15.87
C ALA A 142 3.70 -5.39 -17.24
N PRO A 143 4.16 -4.77 -18.34
CA PRO A 143 3.87 -5.23 -19.68
C PRO A 143 4.49 -6.62 -19.94
N MET A 144 5.57 -6.97 -19.22
CA MET A 144 6.12 -8.31 -19.20
C MET A 144 6.30 -8.83 -17.77
N GLY A 145 6.12 -10.13 -17.59
CA GLY A 145 6.53 -10.77 -16.36
C GLY A 145 6.80 -12.26 -16.49
N ILE A 146 7.61 -12.77 -15.58
CA ILE A 146 8.02 -14.17 -15.50
C ILE A 146 7.39 -14.78 -14.25
N LYS A 147 6.66 -15.86 -14.43
CA LYS A 147 6.04 -16.60 -13.32
C LYS A 147 6.91 -17.79 -12.93
N ILE A 148 7.33 -17.83 -11.68
CA ILE A 148 8.11 -18.94 -11.12
C ILE A 148 7.18 -19.75 -10.23
N GLN A 149 7.03 -21.04 -10.51
CA GLN A 149 6.15 -21.93 -9.75
C GLN A 149 6.93 -23.14 -9.23
N GLY A 150 6.52 -23.63 -8.06
CA GLY A 150 7.11 -24.81 -7.45
C GLY A 150 6.40 -25.18 -6.14
N ASP A 151 6.87 -26.25 -5.53
CA ASP A 151 6.25 -26.80 -4.31
C ASP A 151 6.93 -26.27 -3.03
N ASP A 152 8.18 -25.79 -3.13
CA ASP A 152 8.94 -25.21 -2.02
C ASP A 152 9.21 -23.71 -2.23
N LEU A 153 8.65 -22.89 -1.34
CA LEU A 153 8.82 -21.44 -1.34
C LEU A 153 10.30 -21.00 -1.29
N LYS A 154 11.16 -21.73 -0.56
CA LYS A 154 12.59 -21.41 -0.46
C LYS A 154 13.31 -21.61 -1.78
N VAL A 155 12.96 -22.68 -2.51
CA VAL A 155 13.53 -22.99 -3.82
C VAL A 155 13.07 -21.94 -4.84
N ILE A 156 11.79 -21.58 -4.83
CA ILE A 156 11.23 -20.54 -5.70
C ILE A 156 11.93 -19.19 -5.46
N GLU A 157 12.14 -18.81 -4.20
CA GLU A 157 12.84 -17.56 -3.85
C GLU A 157 14.30 -17.57 -4.31
N ALA A 158 15.03 -18.66 -4.05
CA ALA A 158 16.43 -18.81 -4.48
C ALA A 158 16.58 -18.72 -6.00
N PHE A 159 15.68 -19.37 -6.74
CA PHE A 159 15.66 -19.30 -8.20
C PHE A 159 15.32 -17.88 -8.70
N GLY A 160 14.34 -17.22 -8.08
CA GLY A 160 13.95 -15.85 -8.44
C GLY A 160 15.10 -14.84 -8.30
N LEU A 161 15.92 -15.00 -7.25
CA LEU A 161 17.14 -14.21 -7.02
C LEU A 161 18.22 -14.50 -8.07
N ALA A 162 18.48 -15.78 -8.37
CA ALA A 162 19.45 -16.16 -9.39
C ALA A 162 19.06 -15.59 -10.77
N LEU A 163 17.78 -15.72 -11.14
CA LEU A 163 17.24 -15.16 -12.37
C LEU A 163 17.35 -13.62 -12.41
N GLU A 164 17.32 -12.93 -11.27
CA GLU A 164 17.45 -11.46 -11.20
C GLU A 164 18.82 -11.01 -11.66
N ASN A 165 19.86 -11.71 -11.22
CA ASN A 165 21.22 -11.42 -11.62
C ASN A 165 21.44 -11.65 -13.11
N HIS A 166 20.78 -12.66 -13.70
CA HIS A 166 20.87 -12.90 -15.14
C HIS A 166 20.12 -11.83 -15.96
N LEU A 167 18.90 -11.44 -15.55
CA LEU A 167 18.12 -10.43 -16.27
C LEU A 167 18.79 -9.06 -16.25
N LYS A 168 19.53 -8.72 -15.18
CA LYS A 168 20.29 -7.45 -15.10
C LYS A 168 21.42 -7.35 -16.10
N ASN A 169 21.85 -8.46 -16.71
CA ASN A 169 22.92 -8.49 -17.70
C ASN A 169 22.40 -8.36 -19.14
N VAL A 170 21.08 -8.31 -19.34
CA VAL A 170 20.46 -8.13 -20.66
C VAL A 170 20.39 -6.64 -20.96
N GLU A 171 21.00 -6.21 -22.06
CA GLU A 171 21.18 -4.79 -22.40
C GLU A 171 19.83 -4.09 -22.68
N GLU A 172 18.87 -4.83 -23.22
CA GLU A 172 17.54 -4.33 -23.58
C GLU A 172 16.57 -4.21 -22.40
N ILE A 173 16.97 -4.63 -21.19
CA ILE A 173 16.11 -4.58 -20.00
C ILE A 173 16.62 -3.46 -19.08
N GLU A 174 15.76 -2.50 -18.77
CA GLU A 174 16.08 -1.50 -17.75
C GLU A 174 16.30 -2.19 -16.40
N THR A 175 17.54 -2.16 -15.88
CA THR A 175 17.86 -2.81 -14.60
C THR A 175 17.01 -2.30 -13.43
N ALA A 176 16.56 -1.06 -13.50
CA ALA A 176 15.68 -0.44 -12.52
C ALA A 176 14.23 -0.97 -12.56
N SER A 177 13.81 -1.63 -13.64
CA SER A 177 12.47 -2.20 -13.80
C SER A 177 12.35 -3.65 -13.34
N ILE A 178 13.47 -4.32 -13.05
CA ILE A 178 13.49 -5.73 -12.65
C ILE A 178 13.07 -5.82 -11.17
N PHE A 179 11.81 -6.17 -10.94
CA PHE A 179 11.25 -6.36 -9.60
C PHE A 179 10.80 -7.80 -9.37
N SER A 180 11.37 -8.47 -8.38
CA SER A 180 10.84 -9.74 -7.87
C SER A 180 9.90 -9.47 -6.70
N ASP A 181 8.67 -10.00 -6.76
CA ASP A 181 7.88 -10.12 -5.53
C ASP A 181 8.67 -11.03 -4.57
N ARG A 182 8.97 -10.54 -3.36
CA ARG A 182 9.76 -11.29 -2.39
C ARG A 182 8.82 -11.95 -1.42
N ILE A 183 9.09 -13.21 -1.08
CA ILE A 183 8.37 -13.93 -0.01
C ILE A 183 8.90 -13.42 1.33
N VAL A 184 8.61 -12.15 1.64
CA VAL A 184 9.08 -11.57 2.89
C VAL A 184 8.11 -11.94 4.01
N GLY A 185 8.68 -12.54 5.05
CA GLY A 185 7.97 -12.81 6.28
C GLY A 185 7.57 -11.51 6.98
N LYS A 186 6.28 -11.38 7.34
CA LYS A 186 5.83 -10.33 8.26
C LYS A 186 6.06 -10.79 9.70
N PRO A 187 6.30 -9.87 10.65
CA PRO A 187 6.34 -10.22 12.06
C PRO A 187 4.94 -10.64 12.53
N TYR A 188 4.83 -11.85 13.08
CA TYR A 188 3.64 -12.36 13.77
C TYR A 188 3.97 -12.55 15.25
N LEU A 189 3.05 -12.11 16.10
CA LEU A 189 3.03 -12.50 17.50
C LEU A 189 2.23 -13.80 17.60
N LEU A 190 2.93 -14.92 17.78
CA LEU A 190 2.31 -16.20 18.06
C LEU A 190 1.99 -16.28 19.55
N ILE A 191 0.75 -16.70 19.85
CA ILE A 191 0.25 -16.93 21.20
C ILE A 191 -0.03 -18.42 21.33
N ASP A 192 0.88 -19.14 21.99
CA ASP A 192 0.73 -20.56 22.26
C ASP A 192 -0.07 -20.74 23.56
N ILE A 193 -1.25 -21.35 23.46
CA ILE A 193 -2.17 -21.55 24.60
C ILE A 193 -1.91 -22.91 25.25
N HIS A 194 -1.50 -22.91 26.52
CA HIS A 194 -1.25 -24.15 27.27
C HIS A 194 -2.55 -24.78 27.77
N ARG A 195 -3.12 -25.70 26.97
CA ARG A 195 -4.40 -26.38 27.25
C ARG A 195 -4.51 -26.93 28.68
N HIS A 196 -3.47 -27.61 29.15
CA HIS A 196 -3.44 -28.24 30.47
C HIS A 196 -3.46 -27.22 31.62
N LYS A 197 -2.90 -26.02 31.41
CA LYS A 197 -2.88 -24.98 32.44
C LYS A 197 -4.22 -24.24 32.48
N ILE A 198 -4.76 -23.86 31.32
CA ILE A 198 -6.07 -23.18 31.25
C ILE A 198 -7.22 -24.08 31.76
N ALA A 199 -7.08 -25.41 31.65
CA ALA A 199 -8.07 -26.35 32.18
C ALA A 199 -8.18 -26.31 33.71
N ARG A 200 -7.08 -26.05 34.43
CA ARG A 200 -7.09 -25.88 35.90
C ARG A 200 -7.95 -24.70 36.36
N TYR A 201 -8.18 -23.78 35.44
CA TYR A 201 -8.93 -22.54 35.60
C TYR A 201 -10.36 -22.64 35.04
N GLY A 202 -10.77 -23.82 34.56
CA GLY A 202 -12.08 -24.04 33.93
C GLY A 202 -12.25 -23.36 32.57
N LEU A 203 -11.15 -22.94 31.94
CA LEU A 203 -11.18 -22.18 30.68
C LEU A 203 -10.99 -23.10 29.47
N SER A 204 -11.84 -22.92 28.48
CA SER A 204 -11.68 -23.50 27.14
C SER A 204 -10.83 -22.61 26.24
N ILE A 205 -10.22 -23.21 25.21
CA ILE A 205 -9.44 -22.49 24.20
C ILE A 205 -10.30 -21.46 23.46
N ALA A 206 -11.56 -21.82 23.16
CA ALA A 206 -12.50 -20.94 22.48
C ALA A 206 -12.77 -19.67 23.31
N GLN A 207 -12.92 -19.79 24.63
CA GLN A 207 -13.09 -18.64 25.52
C GLN A 207 -11.84 -17.75 25.51
N VAL A 208 -10.65 -18.34 25.65
CA VAL A 208 -9.37 -17.61 25.63
C VAL A 208 -9.19 -16.86 24.29
N GLN A 209 -9.43 -17.54 23.16
CA GLN A 209 -9.32 -16.93 21.83
C GLN A 209 -10.35 -15.83 21.60
N LYS A 210 -11.60 -16.01 22.06
CA LYS A 210 -12.65 -14.99 21.95
C LYS A 210 -12.27 -13.72 22.73
N GLN A 211 -11.68 -13.87 23.92
CA GLN A 211 -11.17 -12.75 24.70
C GLN A 211 -10.04 -12.02 23.98
N ILE A 212 -9.05 -12.75 23.43
CA ILE A 212 -7.97 -12.15 22.61
C ILE A 212 -8.56 -11.36 21.44
N GLN A 213 -9.48 -11.95 20.68
CA GLN A 213 -10.10 -11.32 19.51
C GLN A 213 -10.88 -10.05 19.87
N THR A 214 -11.56 -10.06 21.01
CA THR A 214 -12.35 -8.91 21.48
C THR A 214 -11.43 -7.84 22.05
N LEU A 215 -10.71 -8.14 23.13
CA LEU A 215 -10.00 -7.17 23.94
C LEU A 215 -8.72 -6.64 23.28
N ILE A 216 -8.02 -7.48 22.50
CA ILE A 216 -6.79 -7.12 21.79
C ILE A 216 -7.08 -6.86 20.32
N GLY A 217 -7.79 -7.77 19.65
CA GLY A 217 -8.12 -7.66 18.23
C GLY A 217 -9.11 -6.52 17.92
N GLY A 218 -10.03 -6.22 18.84
CA GLY A 218 -11.09 -5.23 18.63
C GLY A 218 -12.20 -5.74 17.70
N MET A 219 -12.50 -7.03 17.76
CA MET A 219 -13.63 -7.65 17.04
C MET A 219 -14.94 -6.90 17.36
N PRO A 220 -15.77 -6.57 16.35
CA PRO A 220 -17.10 -6.00 16.59
C PRO A 220 -17.96 -6.94 17.44
N LEU A 221 -18.55 -6.41 18.51
CA LEU A 221 -19.47 -7.16 19.38
C LEU A 221 -20.91 -7.04 18.90
N THR A 222 -21.29 -5.86 18.44
CA THR A 222 -22.63 -5.59 17.92
C THR A 222 -22.57 -4.47 16.88
N THR A 223 -23.69 -4.18 16.24
CA THR A 223 -23.83 -3.10 15.28
C THR A 223 -24.92 -2.15 15.76
N LEU A 224 -24.58 -0.87 15.93
CA LEU A 224 -25.55 0.19 16.14
C LEU A 224 -26.21 0.52 14.80
N ILE A 225 -27.53 0.54 14.76
CA ILE A 225 -28.31 0.90 13.58
C ILE A 225 -28.83 2.33 13.78
N HIS A 226 -28.45 3.24 12.88
CA HIS A 226 -28.92 4.62 12.87
C HIS A 226 -29.53 4.94 11.51
N LYS A 227 -30.85 4.85 11.40
CA LYS A 227 -31.58 4.94 10.12
C LYS A 227 -31.04 3.93 9.09
N ARG A 228 -30.42 4.40 8.01
CA ARG A 228 -29.80 3.59 6.95
C ARG A 228 -28.33 3.27 7.22
N GLU A 229 -27.73 3.89 8.23
CA GLU A 229 -26.33 3.71 8.58
C GLU A 229 -26.16 2.60 9.63
N ARG A 230 -25.03 1.90 9.54
CA ARG A 230 -24.70 0.80 10.42
C ARG A 230 -23.28 0.98 10.94
N TYR A 231 -23.13 1.09 12.25
CA TYR A 231 -21.86 1.34 12.91
C TYR A 231 -21.44 0.15 13.77
N LYS A 232 -20.23 -0.37 13.56
CA LYS A 232 -19.69 -1.48 14.35
C LYS A 232 -19.28 -0.99 15.74
N VAL A 233 -19.86 -1.56 16.79
CA VAL A 233 -19.51 -1.31 18.19
C VAL A 233 -18.50 -2.38 18.63
N ARG A 234 -17.37 -1.95 19.20
CA ARG A 234 -16.28 -2.82 19.66
C ARG A 234 -15.78 -2.37 21.02
N VAL A 235 -15.36 -3.32 21.83
CA VAL A 235 -14.68 -3.08 23.11
C VAL A 235 -13.24 -3.53 22.97
N ARG A 236 -12.29 -2.73 23.43
CA ARG A 236 -10.86 -2.99 23.27
C ARG A 236 -10.07 -2.37 24.41
N TYR A 237 -8.98 -3.01 24.83
CA TYR A 237 -8.08 -2.39 25.81
C TYR A 237 -7.42 -1.12 25.26
N PRO A 238 -7.12 -0.14 26.14
CA PRO A 238 -6.26 1.00 25.83
C PRO A 238 -4.95 0.57 25.15
N ARG A 239 -4.43 1.43 24.26
CA ARG A 239 -3.23 1.10 23.46
C ARG A 239 -2.00 0.81 24.32
N GLU A 240 -1.82 1.57 25.41
CA GLU A 240 -0.78 1.39 26.44
C GLU A 240 -0.73 -0.05 26.95
N LEU A 241 -1.91 -0.55 27.35
CA LEU A 241 -2.06 -1.92 27.81
C LEU A 241 -1.76 -2.86 26.64
N ARG A 242 -2.29 -2.65 25.43
CA ARG A 242 -2.03 -3.53 24.26
C ARG A 242 -0.55 -3.66 23.85
N ASN A 243 0.20 -2.57 23.91
CA ASN A 243 1.64 -2.58 23.62
C ASN A 243 2.42 -3.37 24.67
N LYS A 244 1.93 -3.37 25.93
CA LYS A 244 2.41 -4.23 27.02
C LYS A 244 1.66 -5.59 27.11
N ALA A 245 0.55 -5.78 26.38
CA ALA A 245 -0.45 -6.85 26.57
C ALA A 245 -0.39 -7.96 25.52
N ALA A 246 0.73 -8.08 24.79
CA ALA A 246 1.18 -9.44 24.53
C ALA A 246 1.15 -10.24 25.87
N TYR A 247 1.51 -9.61 27.00
CA TYR A 247 1.52 -10.24 28.33
C TYR A 247 0.20 -10.24 29.12
N HIS A 248 -0.87 -9.53 28.72
CA HIS A 248 -2.02 -9.23 29.61
C HIS A 248 -3.37 -9.70 29.07
N ILE A 249 -3.44 -10.96 28.65
CA ILE A 249 -4.50 -11.47 27.77
C ILE A 249 -5.79 -11.91 28.51
N LEU A 250 -5.78 -12.08 29.83
CA LEU A 250 -6.90 -12.69 30.57
C LEU A 250 -7.25 -11.85 31.80
N LEU A 251 -8.03 -10.79 31.63
CA LEU A 251 -8.52 -9.98 32.77
C LEU A 251 -10.05 -9.99 32.89
N VAL A 252 -10.78 -10.80 32.12
CA VAL A 252 -12.25 -10.77 32.19
C VAL A 252 -12.82 -12.19 32.11
N ASN A 253 -12.77 -12.89 33.24
CA ASN A 253 -13.86 -13.70 33.80
C ASN A 253 -13.33 -14.43 35.04
N TYR A 254 -13.27 -13.72 36.16
CA TYR A 254 -13.19 -14.33 37.50
C TYR A 254 -14.20 -13.65 38.42
N THR A 255 -15.43 -14.10 38.34
CA THR A 255 -16.36 -14.08 39.47
C THR A 255 -16.47 -15.50 39.95
N PHE A 256 -15.59 -15.88 40.86
CA PHE A 256 -15.83 -16.70 42.05
C PHE A 256 -14.47 -16.68 42.79
N GLU A 257 -14.43 -16.06 43.97
CA GLU A 257 -13.29 -16.07 44.90
C GLU A 257 -12.11 -15.09 44.68
N GLY A 258 -12.38 -13.79 44.61
CA GLY A 258 -11.59 -12.79 45.36
C GLY A 258 -10.07 -12.66 45.17
N THR A 259 -9.44 -13.18 44.11
CA THR A 259 -7.99 -13.00 43.89
C THR A 259 -7.65 -11.58 43.40
N ARG A 260 -6.58 -11.00 43.97
CA ARG A 260 -6.09 -9.64 43.71
C ARG A 260 -5.64 -9.48 42.25
N PHE A 261 -5.80 -8.26 41.72
CA PHE A 261 -5.40 -7.83 40.37
C PHE A 261 -3.95 -8.22 40.01
N ASP A 262 -3.05 -8.21 40.99
CA ASP A 262 -1.63 -8.51 40.81
C ASP A 262 -1.32 -10.01 40.65
N GLU A 263 -2.12 -10.90 41.25
CA GLU A 263 -1.97 -12.36 41.10
C GLU A 263 -2.40 -12.84 39.70
N ILE A 264 -3.41 -12.18 39.13
CA ILE A 264 -3.89 -12.44 37.76
C ILE A 264 -2.80 -12.14 36.72
N LEU A 265 -1.95 -11.15 37.00
CA LEU A 265 -0.81 -10.77 36.16
C LEU A 265 0.25 -11.86 36.06
N GLN A 266 0.51 -12.53 37.19
CA GLN A 266 1.50 -13.61 37.31
C GLN A 266 1.00 -14.90 36.66
N LEU A 267 -0.30 -15.20 36.78
CA LEU A 267 -0.93 -16.37 36.18
C LEU A 267 -0.89 -16.34 34.64
N GLN A 268 -1.00 -15.16 34.02
CA GLN A 268 -1.01 -15.00 32.56
C GLN A 268 0.28 -15.48 31.87
N LYS A 269 1.45 -15.20 32.47
CA LYS A 269 2.75 -15.68 31.94
C LYS A 269 2.89 -17.20 32.03
N GLN A 270 2.14 -17.85 32.91
CA GLN A 270 2.15 -19.30 33.01
C GLN A 270 1.22 -19.92 31.96
N LEU A 271 0.11 -19.28 31.61
CA LEU A 271 -0.93 -19.84 30.72
C LEU A 271 -0.61 -19.72 29.23
N LEU A 272 0.16 -18.72 28.82
CA LEU A 272 0.40 -18.38 27.42
C LEU A 272 1.90 -18.13 27.16
N ASP A 273 2.43 -18.72 26.09
CA ASP A 273 3.75 -18.35 25.58
C ASP A 273 3.61 -17.41 24.38
N LEU A 274 4.45 -16.39 24.35
CA LEU A 274 4.47 -15.36 23.31
C LEU A 274 5.74 -15.47 22.51
N LYS A 275 5.63 -15.73 21.22
CA LYS A 275 6.78 -15.87 20.33
C LYS A 275 6.65 -14.91 19.17
N LEU A 276 7.63 -14.03 19.02
CA LEU A 276 7.76 -13.21 17.82
C LEU A 276 8.43 -14.05 16.73
N LYS A 277 7.72 -14.32 15.64
CA LYS A 277 8.27 -15.04 14.48
C LYS A 277 8.01 -14.26 13.20
N ARG A 278 8.91 -14.39 12.22
CA ARG A 278 8.63 -13.96 10.85
C ARG A 278 7.99 -15.12 10.10
N ILE A 279 6.80 -14.89 9.56
CA ILE A 279 6.04 -15.89 8.81
C ILE A 279 5.63 -15.29 7.47
N THR A 280 5.66 -16.10 6.42
CA THR A 280 5.22 -15.74 5.08
C THR A 280 3.85 -15.08 5.12
N SER A 281 3.76 -13.87 4.57
CA SER A 281 2.61 -12.99 4.77
C SER A 281 1.57 -13.02 3.66
N LYS A 282 1.98 -13.43 2.46
CA LYS A 282 1.13 -13.61 1.29
C LYS A 282 1.69 -14.81 0.53
N ILE A 283 0.82 -15.73 0.16
CA ILE A 283 1.15 -16.83 -0.75
C ILE A 283 0.27 -16.61 -1.97
N GLN A 284 0.91 -16.35 -3.11
CA GLN A 284 0.20 -16.32 -4.38
C GLN A 284 0.13 -17.75 -4.91
N THR A 285 -1.07 -18.19 -5.28
CA THR A 285 -1.27 -19.51 -5.87
C THR A 285 -1.92 -19.34 -7.23
N HIS A 286 -1.51 -20.16 -8.19
CA HIS A 286 -2.11 -20.21 -9.51
C HIS A 286 -2.25 -21.67 -9.92
N ILE A 287 -3.48 -22.10 -10.20
CA ILE A 287 -3.82 -23.51 -10.47
C ILE A 287 -3.25 -24.41 -9.34
N ALA A 288 -3.58 -24.06 -8.10
CA ALA A 288 -3.17 -24.75 -6.87
C ALA A 288 -1.65 -24.85 -6.60
N LYS A 289 -0.78 -24.23 -7.42
CA LYS A 289 0.67 -24.16 -7.17
C LYS A 289 1.07 -22.81 -6.62
N ALA A 290 1.94 -22.80 -5.61
CA ALA A 290 2.55 -21.57 -5.12
C ALA A 290 3.45 -20.98 -6.20
N GLY A 291 3.49 -19.65 -6.29
CA GLY A 291 4.38 -18.98 -7.22
C GLY A 291 4.79 -17.58 -6.78
N ILE A 292 5.87 -17.12 -7.40
CA ILE A 292 6.32 -15.73 -7.37
C ILE A 292 6.16 -15.17 -8.78
N GLU A 293 5.74 -13.91 -8.87
CA GLU A 293 5.70 -13.16 -10.11
C GLU A 293 6.89 -12.20 -10.15
N LYS A 294 7.53 -12.11 -11.32
CA LYS A 294 8.60 -11.17 -11.60
C LYS A 294 8.14 -10.22 -12.68
N LEU A 295 8.30 -8.94 -12.43
CA LEU A 295 7.86 -7.88 -13.32
C LEU A 295 9.08 -7.33 -14.06
N ILE A 296 8.91 -7.08 -15.35
CA ILE A 296 9.94 -6.53 -16.24
C ILE A 296 9.26 -5.42 -17.05
N ASP A 297 9.77 -4.19 -16.94
CA ASP A 297 9.43 -3.11 -17.86
C ASP A 297 10.58 -2.89 -18.86
N TYR A 298 10.23 -2.43 -20.06
CA TYR A 298 11.15 -2.03 -21.12
C TYR A 298 11.34 -0.52 -21.15
#